data_AF-A0A7V5YWT0-F1
#
_entry.id   AF-A0A7V5YWT0-F1
#
_cell.length_a   1.000
_cell.length_b   1.000
_cell.length_c   1.000
_cell.angle_alpha   90.00
_cell.angle_beta   90.00
_cell.angle_gamma   90.00
#
_symmetry.space_group_name_H-M   'P 1'
#
loop_
_entity.id
_entity.type
_entity.pdbx_description
1 polymer ?
#
loop_
_entity_poly.entity_id
_entity_poly.type
_entity_poly.pdbx_seq_one_letter_code
_entity_poly.pdbx_strand_id
1 'polypeptide(L)'
;MSDLVKLGLYELVWNHPPLPDGELLAKVASPHARRTYQQAIKRFYGCIERDPWLVTPPAIEDYKATLLYAYAPAVVAVHLQVIRALYDEAVQRGLLPSNPAAKTSLPALSPERGVRLPPRALAAERAAHLPRHTHAGRRERALSLIALHTALSDEEVNALRVGDFLAEEGQGVLYVRRAEGRPPVRVVLPDEAKAALDAYLQERAVTDESPLFSSSPSWSQTAPPAPATDGRA
;
A
#
# COMPACT_ATOMS: atom_id res chain seq x y z
N MET A 1 -5.56 50.86 28.12
CA MET A 1 -6.62 49.87 28.39
C MET A 1 -6.48 48.79 27.34
N SER A 2 -5.95 47.66 27.78
CA SER A 2 -5.51 46.55 26.94
C SER A 2 -6.66 45.81 26.26
N ASP A 3 -6.27 45.19 25.15
CA ASP A 3 -6.76 43.91 24.61
C ASP A 3 -8.15 43.86 23.99
N LEU A 4 -8.17 44.23 22.71
CA LEU A 4 -8.66 43.30 21.69
C LEU A 4 -7.86 42.00 21.81
N VAL A 5 -8.49 40.83 22.00
CA VAL A 5 -8.80 39.93 20.87
C VAL A 5 -9.90 38.93 21.29
N LYS A 6 -11.03 38.94 20.56
CA LYS A 6 -11.91 37.77 20.45
C LYS A 6 -11.25 36.79 19.49
N LEU A 7 -10.37 35.92 19.99
CA LEU A 7 -9.89 34.78 19.21
C LEU A 7 -10.91 33.65 19.37
N GLY A 8 -11.64 33.38 18.29
CA GLY A 8 -12.46 32.18 18.18
C GLY A 8 -11.58 30.94 18.25
N LEU A 9 -12.17 29.82 18.71
CA LEU A 9 -11.54 28.49 18.82
C LEU A 9 -10.71 28.04 17.59
N TYR A 10 -10.90 28.67 16.43
CA TYR A 10 -10.17 28.37 15.20
C TYR A 10 -8.70 28.86 15.17
N GLU A 11 -8.30 29.88 15.94
CA GLU A 11 -6.91 30.37 15.90
C GLU A 11 -5.92 29.60 16.78
N LEU A 12 -6.40 28.84 17.77
CA LEU A 12 -5.54 28.09 18.70
C LEU A 12 -4.89 26.85 18.09
N VAL A 13 -5.47 26.26 17.05
CA VAL A 13 -4.90 25.07 16.39
C VAL A 13 -3.82 25.43 15.37
N TRP A 14 -3.78 26.68 14.88
CA TRP A 14 -2.90 27.10 13.79
C TRP A 14 -1.75 28.04 14.20
N ASN A 15 -1.75 28.58 15.42
CA ASN A 15 -0.69 29.49 15.89
C ASN A 15 0.46 28.79 16.66
N HIS A 16 0.39 27.47 16.83
CA HIS A 16 1.50 26.69 17.38
C HIS A 16 2.18 25.89 16.28
N PRO A 17 3.53 25.87 16.20
CA PRO A 17 4.23 25.02 15.25
C PRO A 17 3.76 23.58 15.45
N PRO A 18 3.63 22.78 14.39
CA PRO A 18 3.29 21.37 14.56
C PRO A 18 4.34 20.69 15.44
N LEU A 19 3.95 19.58 16.08
CA LEU A 19 4.94 18.64 16.63
C LEU A 19 5.91 18.25 15.50
N PRO A 20 7.14 17.77 15.79
CA PRO A 20 8.17 17.47 14.79
C PRO A 20 7.81 16.29 13.86
N ASP A 21 6.76 16.48 13.07
CA ASP A 21 6.18 15.53 12.13
C ASP A 21 7.06 15.41 10.89
N GLY A 22 7.57 16.52 10.36
CA GLY A 22 8.52 16.55 9.25
C GLY A 22 9.76 15.70 9.53
N GLU A 23 10.32 15.81 10.73
CA GLU A 23 11.51 15.04 11.09
C GLU A 23 11.23 13.59 11.43
N LEU A 24 10.10 13.29 12.05
CA LEU A 24 9.64 11.91 12.18
C LEU A 24 9.50 11.27 10.79
N LEU A 25 8.84 11.95 9.85
CA LEU A 25 8.60 11.44 8.50
C LEU A 25 9.89 11.27 7.69
N ALA A 26 10.90 12.11 7.94
CA ALA A 26 12.23 11.97 7.33
C ALA A 26 12.96 10.70 7.79
N LYS A 27 12.73 10.23 9.03
CA LYS A 27 13.28 8.97 9.55
C LYS A 27 12.58 7.72 8.99
N VAL A 28 11.36 7.86 8.47
CA VAL A 28 10.61 6.73 7.91
C VAL A 28 11.08 6.45 6.47
N ALA A 29 11.81 5.35 6.28
CA ALA A 29 12.36 4.96 4.98
C ALA A 29 11.29 4.53 3.96
N SER A 30 10.32 3.71 4.38
CA SER A 30 9.27 3.19 3.48
C SER A 30 8.30 4.30 3.04
N PRO A 31 8.12 4.55 1.73
CA PRO A 31 7.15 5.54 1.24
C PRO A 31 5.71 5.22 1.66
N HIS A 32 5.35 3.93 1.71
CA HIS A 32 4.04 3.48 2.17
C HIS A 32 3.85 3.78 3.66
N ALA A 33 4.83 3.43 4.50
CA ALA A 33 4.78 3.77 5.91
C ALA A 33 4.70 5.30 6.14
N ARG A 34 5.47 6.09 5.37
CA ARG A 34 5.44 7.55 5.44
C ARG A 34 4.04 8.12 5.15
N ARG A 35 3.36 7.61 4.13
CA ARG A 35 1.96 8.00 3.81
C ARG A 35 1.00 7.63 4.95
N THR A 36 1.14 6.44 5.52
CA THR A 36 0.33 6.03 6.68
C THR A 36 0.56 6.96 7.87
N TYR A 37 1.81 7.30 8.17
CA TYR A 37 2.15 8.22 9.26
C TYR A 37 1.56 9.60 9.01
N GLN A 38 1.74 10.16 7.80
CA GLN A 38 1.14 11.44 7.41
C GLN A 38 -0.37 11.45 7.62
N GLN A 39 -1.07 10.40 7.17
CA GLN A 39 -2.52 10.32 7.31
C GLN A 39 -2.95 10.18 8.78
N ALA A 40 -2.23 9.40 9.58
CA ALA A 40 -2.51 9.26 11.01
C ALA A 40 -2.29 10.57 11.77
N ILE A 41 -1.19 11.27 11.50
CA ILE A 41 -0.86 12.59 12.10
C ILE A 41 -1.91 13.63 11.70
N LYS A 42 -2.23 13.74 10.40
CA LYS A 42 -3.28 14.64 9.92
C LYS A 42 -4.63 14.37 10.59
N ARG A 43 -4.98 13.08 10.75
CA ARG A 43 -6.23 12.70 11.43
C ARG A 43 -6.19 13.06 12.90
N PHE A 44 -5.05 12.88 13.57
CA PHE A 44 -4.88 13.27 14.96
C PHE A 44 -5.12 14.78 15.12
N TYR A 45 -4.42 15.63 14.37
CA TYR A 45 -4.62 17.08 14.41
C TYR A 45 -6.04 17.52 14.07
N GLY A 46 -6.70 16.84 13.14
CA GLY A 46 -8.10 17.14 12.81
C GLY A 46 -9.10 16.71 13.89
N CYS A 47 -8.73 15.84 14.82
CA CYS A 47 -9.62 15.33 15.87
C CYS A 47 -9.33 15.94 17.25
N ILE A 48 -8.08 16.32 17.54
CA ILE A 48 -7.76 16.98 18.80
C ILE A 48 -8.19 18.45 18.70
N GLU A 49 -9.36 18.78 19.23
CA GLU A 49 -9.86 20.16 19.34
C GLU A 49 -9.08 21.00 20.39
N ARG A 50 -7.78 20.74 20.51
CA ARG A 50 -6.87 21.25 21.53
C ARG A 50 -5.47 21.45 20.94
N ASP A 51 -4.68 22.30 21.57
CA ASP A 51 -3.26 22.46 21.23
C ASP A 51 -2.52 21.10 21.37
N PRO A 52 -1.88 20.60 20.28
CA PRO A 52 -1.08 19.38 20.31
C PRO A 52 0.01 19.36 21.39
N TRP A 53 0.54 20.53 21.78
CA TRP A 53 1.57 20.61 22.82
C TRP A 53 1.03 20.41 24.24
N LEU A 54 -0.28 20.56 24.43
CA LEU A 54 -0.95 20.49 25.73
C LEU A 54 -1.82 19.23 25.89
N VAL A 55 -1.63 18.25 25.00
CA VAL A 55 -2.38 17.00 25.04
C VAL A 55 -2.04 16.18 26.28
N THR A 56 -3.07 15.71 26.96
CA THR A 56 -2.95 14.90 28.17
C THR A 56 -3.24 13.42 27.87
N PRO A 57 -2.77 12.46 28.70
CA PRO A 57 -3.06 11.05 28.48
C PRO A 57 -4.57 10.70 28.37
N PRO A 58 -5.49 11.31 29.15
CA PRO A 58 -6.92 11.14 28.95
C PRO A 58 -7.40 11.54 27.55
N ALA A 59 -6.89 12.64 27.00
CA ALA A 59 -7.25 13.08 25.64
C ALA A 59 -6.81 12.08 24.56
N ILE A 60 -5.72 11.32 24.78
CA ILE A 60 -5.31 10.24 23.88
C ILE A 60 -6.26 9.04 23.98
N GLU A 61 -6.74 8.69 25.18
CA GLU A 61 -7.76 7.63 25.33
C GLU A 61 -9.11 8.05 24.74
N ASP A 62 -9.50 9.33 24.87
CA ASP A 62 -10.69 9.88 24.20
C ASP A 62 -10.55 9.78 22.68
N TYR A 63 -9.40 10.18 22.11
CA TYR A 63 -9.11 10.04 20.69
C TYR A 63 -9.20 8.58 20.22
N LYS A 64 -8.63 7.65 20.99
CA LYS A 64 -8.74 6.21 20.71
C LYS A 64 -10.19 5.74 20.71
N ALA A 65 -10.99 6.15 21.70
CA ALA A 65 -12.40 5.81 21.77
C ALA A 65 -13.16 6.35 20.55
N THR A 66 -12.91 7.60 20.15
CA THR A 66 -13.48 8.19 18.93
C THR A 66 -13.12 7.40 17.67
N LEU A 67 -11.85 6.98 17.52
CA LEU A 67 -11.43 6.21 16.36
C LEU A 67 -12.08 4.81 16.29
N LEU A 68 -12.30 4.16 17.43
CA LEU A 68 -12.91 2.83 17.47
C LEU A 68 -14.37 2.81 16.99
N TYR A 69 -15.05 3.96 16.93
CA TYR A 69 -16.38 4.05 16.31
C TYR A 69 -16.34 3.96 14.78
N ALA A 70 -15.23 4.32 14.14
CA ALA A 70 -15.14 4.47 12.69
C ALA A 70 -14.17 3.49 12.02
N TYR A 71 -13.26 2.89 12.77
CA TYR A 71 -12.16 2.09 12.22
C TYR A 71 -11.98 0.76 12.96
N ALA A 72 -11.45 -0.23 12.23
CA ALA A 72 -11.07 -1.51 12.80
C ALA A 72 -9.96 -1.35 13.86
N PRO A 73 -9.90 -2.21 14.89
CA PRO A 73 -8.89 -2.14 15.96
C PRO A 73 -7.44 -2.08 15.46
N ALA A 74 -7.13 -2.77 14.36
CA ALA A 74 -5.81 -2.75 13.73
C ALA A 74 -5.43 -1.36 13.21
N VAL A 75 -6.36 -0.67 12.57
CA VAL A 75 -6.15 0.70 12.08
C VAL A 75 -5.93 1.65 13.26
N VAL A 76 -6.76 1.54 14.30
CA VAL A 76 -6.61 2.36 15.52
C VAL A 76 -5.27 2.11 16.20
N ALA A 77 -4.82 0.85 16.27
CA ALA A 77 -3.51 0.52 16.84
C ALA A 77 -2.37 1.18 16.06
N VAL A 78 -2.41 1.17 14.72
CA VAL A 78 -1.42 1.87 13.88
C VAL A 78 -1.44 3.37 14.15
N HIS A 79 -2.62 4.00 14.21
CA HIS A 79 -2.75 5.42 14.53
C HIS A 79 -2.09 5.77 15.87
N LEU A 80 -2.36 4.99 16.92
CA LEU A 80 -1.78 5.22 18.24
C LEU A 80 -0.26 5.00 18.28
N GLN A 81 0.26 4.04 17.51
CA GLN A 81 1.71 3.86 17.37
C GLN A 81 2.38 5.07 16.70
N VAL A 82 1.77 5.61 15.65
CA VAL A 82 2.26 6.84 14.99
C VAL A 82 2.24 8.02 15.95
N ILE A 83 1.16 8.20 16.70
CA ILE A 83 1.05 9.30 17.68
C ILE A 83 2.09 9.14 18.79
N ARG A 84 2.30 7.92 19.29
CA ARG A 84 3.38 7.66 20.25
C ARG A 84 4.74 8.07 19.69
N ALA A 85 5.05 7.65 18.46
CA ALA A 85 6.31 8.01 17.80
C ALA A 85 6.47 9.53 17.59
N LEU A 86 5.38 10.24 17.29
CA LEU A 86 5.37 11.71 17.16
C LEU A 86 5.75 12.41 18.47
N TYR A 87 5.15 11.99 19.58
CA TYR A 87 5.48 12.55 20.88
C TYR A 87 6.85 12.08 21.39
N ASP A 88 7.28 10.86 21.04
CA ASP A 88 8.64 10.41 21.33
C ASP A 88 9.68 11.27 20.61
N GLU A 89 9.43 11.67 19.36
CA GLU A 89 10.30 12.61 18.62
C GLU A 89 10.36 13.98 19.33
N ALA A 90 9.23 14.50 19.82
CA ALA A 90 9.20 15.75 20.57
C ALA A 90 9.98 15.66 21.89
N VAL A 91 9.87 14.55 22.61
CA VAL A 91 10.60 14.30 23.86
C VAL A 91 12.10 14.14 23.59
N GLN A 92 12.49 13.38 22.57
CA GLN A 92 13.90 13.18 22.19
C GLN A 92 14.60 14.50 21.83
N ARG A 93 13.84 15.47 21.31
CA ARG A 93 14.32 16.82 21.00
C ARG A 93 14.30 17.78 22.19
N GLY A 94 13.84 17.34 23.36
CA GLY A 94 13.69 18.18 24.54
C GLY A 94 12.56 19.21 24.45
N LEU A 95 11.63 19.05 23.49
CA LEU A 95 10.49 19.95 23.31
C LEU A 95 9.35 19.65 24.28
N LEU A 96 9.26 18.40 24.75
CA LEU A 96 8.32 17.97 25.78
C LEU A 96 9.03 17.18 26.88
N PRO A 97 8.61 17.32 28.14
CA PRO A 97 9.21 16.59 29.26
C PRO A 97 8.81 15.11 29.28
N SER A 98 7.66 14.75 28.72
CA SER A 98 7.19 13.36 28.65
C SER A 98 6.18 13.16 27.52
N ASN A 99 6.03 11.90 27.08
CA ASN A 99 5.11 11.52 26.02
C ASN A 99 3.71 11.19 26.62
N PRO A 100 2.65 11.95 26.28
CA PRO A 100 1.30 11.71 26.79
C PRO A 100 0.68 10.38 26.31
N ALA A 101 1.15 9.84 25.18
CA ALA A 101 0.68 8.58 24.60
C ALA A 101 1.52 7.35 25.03
N ALA A 102 2.53 7.52 25.89
CA ALA A 102 3.45 6.45 26.28
C ALA A 102 2.75 5.28 26.98
N LYS A 103 1.75 5.57 27.81
CA LYS A 103 1.02 4.56 28.62
C LYS A 103 -0.33 4.15 28.04
N THR A 104 -0.74 4.73 26.91
CA THR A 104 -2.00 4.38 26.24
C THR A 104 -1.98 2.93 25.79
N SER A 105 -2.99 2.17 26.17
CA SER A 105 -3.13 0.77 25.76
C SER A 105 -3.57 0.70 24.30
N LEU A 106 -2.93 -0.18 23.52
CA LEU A 106 -3.40 -0.45 22.16
C LEU A 106 -4.68 -1.32 22.22
N PRO A 107 -5.63 -1.14 21.28
CA PRO A 107 -6.78 -2.02 21.15
C PRO A 107 -6.34 -3.49 20.99
N ALA A 108 -7.10 -4.42 21.57
CA ALA A 108 -6.84 -5.83 21.39
C ALA A 108 -7.04 -6.22 19.93
N LEU A 109 -5.97 -6.71 19.29
CA LEU A 109 -6.00 -7.21 17.94
C LEU A 109 -6.50 -8.66 17.97
N SER A 110 -7.81 -8.84 17.92
CA SER A 110 -8.36 -10.14 17.56
C SER A 110 -8.29 -10.26 16.03
N PRO A 111 -7.84 -11.40 15.47
CA PRO A 111 -8.03 -11.65 14.05
C PRO A 111 -9.52 -11.46 13.74
N GLU A 112 -9.82 -10.62 12.75
CA GLU A 112 -11.21 -10.35 12.37
C GLU A 112 -11.93 -11.70 12.14
N ARG A 113 -13.03 -11.92 12.86
CA ARG A 113 -13.88 -13.11 12.62
C ARG A 113 -14.39 -13.03 11.18
N GLY A 114 -13.77 -13.78 10.27
CA GLY A 114 -14.23 -13.91 8.89
C GLY A 114 -13.12 -13.88 7.84
N VAL A 115 -11.96 -13.29 8.11
CA VAL A 115 -10.85 -13.26 7.15
C VAL A 115 -10.00 -14.53 7.33
N ARG A 116 -10.56 -15.67 6.91
CA ARG A 116 -9.75 -16.87 6.66
C ARG A 116 -9.35 -16.86 5.20
N LEU A 117 -8.05 -16.93 4.94
CA LEU A 117 -7.58 -17.29 3.60
C LEU A 117 -8.27 -18.60 3.19
N PRO A 118 -8.78 -18.71 1.95
CA PRO A 118 -9.38 -19.95 1.50
C PRO A 118 -8.35 -21.08 1.62
N PRO A 119 -8.78 -22.32 1.95
CA PRO A 119 -7.89 -23.47 1.91
C PRO A 119 -7.19 -23.53 0.55
N ARG A 120 -5.90 -23.88 0.55
CA ARG A 120 -5.07 -23.95 -0.68
C ARG A 120 -5.74 -24.78 -1.78
N ALA A 121 -6.40 -25.88 -1.42
CA ALA A 121 -7.14 -26.73 -2.35
C ALA A 121 -8.27 -25.98 -3.07
N LEU A 122 -9.08 -25.21 -2.34
CA LEU A 122 -10.16 -24.40 -2.92
C LEU A 122 -9.60 -23.28 -3.81
N ALA A 123 -8.48 -22.67 -3.43
CA ALA A 123 -7.83 -21.65 -4.25
C ALA A 123 -7.26 -22.25 -5.56
N ALA A 124 -6.67 -23.44 -5.50
CA ALA A 124 -6.20 -24.17 -6.69
C ALA A 124 -7.36 -24.59 -7.61
N GLU A 125 -8.46 -25.09 -7.05
CA GLU A 125 -9.69 -25.41 -7.79
C GLU A 125 -10.23 -24.17 -8.52
N ARG A 126 -10.33 -23.02 -7.83
CA ARG A 126 -10.75 -21.77 -8.46
C ARG A 126 -9.83 -21.33 -9.59
N ALA A 127 -8.51 -21.42 -9.39
CA ALA A 127 -7.55 -21.11 -10.45
C ALA A 127 -7.71 -22.04 -11.66
N ALA A 128 -8.04 -23.32 -11.43
CA ALA A 128 -8.27 -24.30 -12.49
C ALA A 128 -9.47 -23.93 -13.38
N HIS A 129 -10.52 -23.33 -12.80
CA HIS A 129 -11.76 -22.93 -13.48
C HIS A 129 -11.73 -21.57 -14.18
N LEU A 130 -10.64 -20.79 -14.04
CA LEU A 130 -10.54 -19.49 -14.71
C LEU A 130 -10.56 -19.63 -16.25
N PRO A 131 -11.26 -18.74 -16.98
CA PRO A 131 -11.36 -18.80 -18.43
C PRO A 131 -9.99 -18.77 -19.11
N ARG A 132 -9.78 -19.62 -20.12
CA ARG A 132 -8.50 -19.69 -20.86
C ARG A 132 -8.54 -19.05 -22.24
N HIS A 133 -9.74 -18.65 -22.69
CA HIS A 133 -9.99 -18.14 -24.04
C HIS A 133 -10.08 -16.61 -24.10
N THR A 134 -10.01 -15.92 -22.95
CA THR A 134 -9.96 -14.46 -22.89
C THR A 134 -8.62 -14.00 -22.36
N HIS A 135 -8.18 -12.81 -22.79
CA HIS A 135 -6.99 -12.17 -22.24
C HIS A 135 -7.09 -12.00 -20.71
N ALA A 136 -8.23 -11.52 -20.21
CA ALA A 136 -8.47 -11.33 -18.79
C ALA A 136 -8.41 -12.64 -18.00
N GLY A 137 -9.04 -13.71 -18.50
CA GLY A 137 -9.04 -15.01 -17.83
C GLY A 137 -7.65 -15.66 -17.80
N ARG A 138 -6.88 -15.56 -18.89
CA ARG A 138 -5.48 -16.02 -18.91
C ARG A 138 -4.59 -15.24 -17.93
N ARG A 139 -4.75 -13.93 -17.88
CA ARG A 139 -4.05 -13.07 -16.90
C ARG A 139 -4.36 -13.51 -15.47
N GLU A 140 -5.65 -13.63 -15.14
CA GLU A 140 -6.10 -14.02 -13.80
C GLU A 140 -5.64 -15.43 -13.42
N ARG A 141 -5.62 -16.35 -14.39
CA ARG A 141 -5.09 -17.69 -14.19
C ARG A 141 -3.60 -17.67 -13.87
N ALA A 142 -2.80 -16.97 -14.66
CA ALA A 142 -1.36 -16.83 -14.44
C ALA A 142 -1.06 -16.19 -13.08
N LEU A 143 -1.74 -15.10 -12.74
CA LEU A 143 -1.65 -14.44 -11.43
C LEU A 143 -2.02 -15.39 -10.28
N SER A 144 -3.12 -16.13 -10.41
CA SER A 144 -3.58 -17.05 -9.36
C SER A 144 -2.59 -18.19 -9.13
N LEU A 145 -2.03 -18.76 -10.19
CA LEU A 145 -1.01 -19.82 -10.08
C LEU A 145 0.29 -19.29 -9.49
N ILE A 146 0.75 -18.10 -9.88
CA ILE A 146 1.92 -17.47 -9.25
C ILE A 146 1.65 -17.23 -7.76
N ALA A 147 0.49 -16.68 -7.38
CA ALA A 147 0.13 -16.44 -5.98
C ALA A 147 0.01 -17.73 -5.16
N LEU A 148 -0.43 -18.83 -5.78
CA LEU A 148 -0.53 -20.15 -5.13
C LEU A 148 0.85 -20.79 -4.87
N HIS A 149 1.80 -20.58 -5.77
CA HIS A 149 3.08 -21.28 -5.76
C HIS A 149 4.25 -20.44 -5.26
N THR A 150 4.08 -19.12 -5.19
CA THR A 150 5.11 -18.19 -4.76
C THR A 150 4.62 -17.34 -3.59
N ALA A 151 5.54 -16.71 -2.87
CA ALA A 151 5.23 -15.79 -1.78
C ALA A 151 5.49 -14.33 -2.19
N LEU A 152 5.19 -14.00 -3.45
CA LEU A 152 5.35 -12.65 -3.98
C LEU A 152 4.26 -11.74 -3.43
N SER A 153 4.66 -10.53 -3.01
CA SER A 153 3.70 -9.50 -2.62
C SER A 153 3.05 -8.86 -3.84
N ASP A 154 1.91 -8.19 -3.65
CA ASP A 154 1.27 -7.41 -4.72
C ASP A 154 2.21 -6.36 -5.32
N GLU A 155 3.06 -5.74 -4.50
CA GLU A 155 4.06 -4.76 -4.97
C GLU A 155 5.12 -5.43 -5.85
N GLU A 156 5.64 -6.59 -5.43
CA GLU A 156 6.62 -7.37 -6.19
C GLU A 156 6.04 -7.81 -7.53
N VAL A 157 4.81 -8.32 -7.56
CA VAL A 157 4.12 -8.73 -8.79
C VAL A 157 3.87 -7.55 -9.74
N ASN A 158 3.45 -6.40 -9.21
CA ASN A 158 3.21 -5.19 -10.01
C ASN A 158 4.51 -4.58 -10.58
N ALA A 159 5.64 -4.81 -9.92
CA ALA A 159 6.95 -4.33 -10.37
C ALA A 159 7.63 -5.25 -11.40
N LEU A 160 7.09 -6.46 -11.64
CA LEU A 160 7.61 -7.39 -12.64
C LEU A 160 7.44 -6.85 -14.06
N ARG A 161 8.48 -7.03 -14.85
CA ARG A 161 8.48 -6.81 -16.29
C ARG A 161 8.57 -8.13 -17.04
N VAL A 162 8.25 -8.10 -18.33
CA VAL A 162 8.32 -9.29 -19.19
C VAL A 162 9.74 -9.86 -19.23
N GLY A 163 10.76 -9.01 -19.29
CA GLY A 163 12.17 -9.43 -19.27
C GLY A 163 12.64 -10.03 -17.93
N ASP A 164 11.87 -9.86 -16.85
CA ASP A 164 12.17 -10.51 -15.57
C ASP A 164 11.73 -12.00 -15.57
N PHE A 165 10.99 -12.46 -16.59
CA PHE A 165 10.57 -13.85 -16.76
C PHE A 165 11.43 -14.55 -17.82
N LEU A 166 12.17 -15.58 -17.41
CA LEU A 166 13.08 -16.33 -18.27
C LEU A 166 12.81 -17.84 -18.21
N ALA A 167 13.14 -18.54 -19.30
CA ALA A 167 13.19 -19.99 -19.32
C ALA A 167 14.64 -20.45 -19.14
N GLU A 168 14.95 -21.06 -18.00
CA GLU A 168 16.27 -21.57 -17.65
C GLU A 168 16.19 -23.08 -17.45
N GLU A 169 16.98 -23.85 -18.20
CA GLU A 169 17.02 -25.32 -18.08
C GLU A 169 15.62 -25.97 -18.21
N GLY A 170 14.72 -25.37 -19.00
CA GLY A 170 13.34 -25.80 -19.17
C GLY A 170 12.36 -25.32 -18.10
N GLN A 171 12.85 -24.74 -17.01
CA GLN A 171 12.05 -24.18 -15.92
C GLN A 171 11.72 -22.70 -16.16
N GLY A 172 10.53 -22.27 -15.75
CA GLY A 172 10.18 -20.86 -15.72
C GLY A 172 10.78 -20.20 -14.48
N VAL A 173 11.40 -19.03 -14.64
CA VAL A 173 12.06 -18.31 -13.55
C VAL A 173 11.65 -16.84 -13.58
N LEU A 174 11.29 -16.30 -12.41
CA LEU A 174 11.08 -14.87 -12.20
C LEU A 174 12.23 -14.27 -11.40
N TYR A 175 12.82 -13.20 -11.93
CA TYR A 175 13.81 -12.37 -11.25
C TYR A 175 13.13 -11.19 -10.56
N VAL A 176 12.86 -11.34 -9.27
CA VAL A 176 12.05 -10.38 -8.53
C VAL A 176 12.93 -9.34 -7.86
N ARG A 177 12.77 -8.08 -8.29
CA ARG A 177 13.29 -6.91 -7.58
C ARG A 177 12.51 -6.72 -6.29
N ARG A 178 13.20 -6.49 -5.17
CA ARG A 178 12.58 -6.21 -3.87
C ARG A 178 12.76 -4.75 -3.48
N ALA A 179 11.95 -4.29 -2.53
CA ALA A 179 12.06 -2.96 -1.94
C ALA A 179 13.49 -2.66 -1.46
N GLU A 180 13.82 -1.38 -1.41
CA GLU A 180 15.16 -0.87 -1.09
C GLU A 180 15.74 -1.52 0.17
N GLY A 181 16.96 -2.06 0.03
CA GLY A 181 17.67 -2.78 1.10
C GLY A 181 17.46 -4.29 1.14
N ARG A 182 16.62 -4.89 0.28
CA ARG A 182 16.51 -6.35 0.13
C ARG A 182 17.14 -6.83 -1.18
N PRO A 183 17.91 -7.94 -1.17
CA PRO A 183 18.48 -8.48 -2.38
C PRO A 183 17.38 -8.99 -3.33
N PRO A 184 17.59 -8.90 -4.66
CA PRO A 184 16.69 -9.53 -5.61
C PRO A 184 16.65 -11.05 -5.38
N VAL A 185 15.51 -11.67 -5.68
CA VAL A 185 15.31 -13.10 -5.46
C VAL A 185 14.91 -13.77 -6.76
N ARG A 186 15.54 -14.91 -7.02
CA ARG A 186 15.19 -15.83 -8.11
C ARG A 186 14.09 -16.77 -7.64
N VAL A 187 12.97 -16.79 -8.36
CA VAL A 187 11.80 -17.61 -8.01
C VAL A 187 11.51 -18.58 -9.17
N VAL A 188 11.64 -19.88 -8.89
CA VAL A 188 11.30 -20.92 -9.86
C VAL A 188 9.79 -21.14 -9.87
N LEU A 189 9.21 -21.15 -11.07
CA LEU A 189 7.80 -21.42 -11.30
C LEU A 189 7.59 -22.91 -11.59
N PRO A 190 6.57 -23.54 -11.00
CA PRO A 190 6.09 -24.85 -11.46
C PRO A 190 5.62 -24.79 -12.91
N ASP A 191 5.68 -25.92 -13.61
CA ASP A 191 5.35 -26.02 -15.02
C ASP A 191 3.96 -25.48 -15.37
N GLU A 192 2.97 -25.70 -14.50
CA GLU A 192 1.61 -25.17 -14.71
C GLU A 192 1.58 -23.63 -14.68
N ALA A 193 2.29 -23.01 -13.74
CA ALA A 193 2.36 -21.55 -13.62
C ALA A 193 3.13 -20.95 -14.80
N LYS A 194 4.23 -21.59 -15.21
CA LYS A 194 4.99 -21.24 -16.40
C LYS A 194 4.10 -21.29 -17.65
N ALA A 195 3.42 -22.41 -17.89
CA ALA A 195 2.57 -22.60 -19.06
C ALA A 195 1.40 -21.60 -19.09
N ALA A 196 0.82 -21.27 -17.93
CA ALA A 196 -0.22 -20.24 -17.85
C ALA A 196 0.32 -18.84 -18.17
N LEU A 197 1.54 -18.52 -17.72
CA LEU A 197 2.20 -17.25 -18.01
C LEU A 197 2.59 -17.14 -19.50
N ASP A 198 3.14 -18.20 -20.08
CA ASP A 198 3.44 -18.29 -21.51
C ASP A 198 2.17 -18.06 -22.35
N ALA A 199 1.08 -18.75 -22.03
CA ALA A 199 -0.20 -18.60 -22.74
C ALA A 199 -0.78 -17.18 -22.62
N TYR A 200 -0.55 -16.51 -21.49
CA TYR A 200 -0.95 -15.12 -21.31
C TYR A 200 -0.10 -14.16 -22.14
N LEU A 201 1.22 -14.37 -22.20
CA LEU A 201 2.14 -13.51 -22.94
C LEU A 201 2.06 -13.71 -24.46
N GLN A 202 1.71 -14.92 -24.91
CA GLN A 202 1.64 -15.25 -26.35
C GLN A 202 0.70 -14.34 -27.15
N GLU A 203 -0.34 -13.79 -26.51
CA GLU A 203 -1.31 -12.89 -27.16
C GLU A 203 -1.01 -11.41 -26.96
N ARG A 204 0.11 -11.08 -26.32
CA ARG A 204 0.46 -9.70 -26.02
C ARG A 204 1.61 -9.24 -26.93
N ALA A 205 1.41 -8.10 -27.58
CA ALA A 205 2.52 -7.36 -28.16
C ALA A 205 3.26 -6.63 -27.02
N VAL A 206 4.36 -7.21 -26.55
CA VAL A 206 5.17 -6.71 -25.42
C VAL A 206 6.65 -6.74 -25.74
N THR A 207 7.39 -5.89 -25.03
CA THR A 207 8.85 -5.87 -24.97
C THR A 207 9.31 -6.27 -23.57
N ASP A 208 10.60 -6.54 -23.39
CA ASP A 208 11.18 -6.88 -22.08
C ASP A 208 10.90 -5.82 -21.00
N GLU A 209 10.81 -4.55 -21.37
CA GLU A 209 10.49 -3.45 -20.44
C GLU A 209 9.00 -3.31 -20.10
N SER A 210 8.13 -4.00 -20.83
CA SER A 210 6.69 -3.94 -20.61
C SER A 210 6.32 -4.56 -19.26
N PRO A 211 5.28 -4.05 -18.56
CA PRO A 211 4.77 -4.69 -17.35
C PRO A 211 4.38 -6.14 -17.61
N LEU A 212 4.78 -7.05 -16.72
CA LEU A 212 4.48 -8.47 -16.86
C LEU A 212 2.98 -8.70 -16.83
N PHE A 213 2.22 -7.96 -16.03
CA PHE A 213 0.76 -8.00 -15.99
C PHE A 213 0.15 -6.63 -16.30
N SER A 214 -0.89 -6.58 -17.13
CA SER A 214 -1.62 -5.35 -17.48
C SER A 214 -3.14 -5.50 -17.38
N SER A 215 -3.84 -4.40 -17.04
CA SER A 215 -5.30 -4.39 -16.92
C SER A 215 -6.00 -4.46 -18.28
N SER A 216 -5.46 -3.74 -19.28
CA SER A 216 -5.91 -3.73 -20.67
C SER A 216 -5.05 -4.67 -21.53
N PRO A 217 -5.59 -5.30 -22.59
CA PRO A 217 -4.76 -5.84 -23.65
C PRO A 217 -3.97 -4.67 -24.24
N SER A 218 -2.64 -4.78 -24.29
CA SER A 218 -1.81 -3.80 -24.99
C SER A 218 -1.98 -4.03 -26.49
N TRP A 219 -3.09 -3.56 -27.07
CA TRP A 219 -3.15 -3.38 -28.52
C TRP A 219 -2.18 -2.24 -28.84
N SER A 220 -1.15 -2.54 -29.63
CA SER A 220 -0.43 -1.50 -30.34
C SER A 220 -1.47 -0.68 -31.11
N GLN A 221 -1.57 0.62 -30.82
CA GLN A 221 -2.23 1.56 -31.71
C GLN A 221 -1.44 1.59 -33.02
N THR A 222 -1.73 0.66 -33.93
CA THR A 222 -1.57 0.96 -35.35
C THR A 222 -2.80 1.79 -35.69
N ALA A 223 -2.62 3.10 -35.77
CA ALA A 223 -3.67 3.97 -36.29
C ALA A 223 -4.21 3.38 -37.60
N PRO A 224 -5.53 3.28 -37.80
CA PRO A 224 -6.06 2.86 -39.09
C PRO A 224 -5.49 3.79 -40.17
N PRO A 225 -5.08 3.27 -41.35
CA PRO A 225 -4.60 4.14 -42.42
C PRO A 225 -5.66 5.19 -42.69
N ALA A 226 -5.24 6.47 -42.72
CA ALA A 226 -6.13 7.59 -43.00
C ALA A 226 -6.95 7.27 -44.26
N PRO A 227 -8.27 7.53 -44.28
CA PRO A 227 -9.05 7.30 -45.48
C PRO A 227 -8.43 8.10 -46.61
N ALA A 228 -8.16 7.42 -47.73
CA ALA A 228 -7.70 8.07 -48.95
C ALA A 228 -8.70 9.18 -49.28
N THR A 229 -8.25 10.42 -49.24
CA THR A 229 -9.00 11.55 -49.77
C THR A 229 -9.10 11.36 -51.26
N ASP A 230 -10.19 10.73 -51.71
CA ASP A 230 -10.57 10.70 -53.12
C ASP A 230 -10.95 12.12 -53.52
N GLY A 231 -9.97 12.84 -54.05
CA GLY A 231 -10.18 14.13 -54.68
C GLY A 231 -10.96 13.93 -55.96
N ARG A 232 -12.27 14.17 -55.91
CA ARG A 232 -13.05 14.49 -57.12
C ARG A 232 -13.31 15.99 -57.15
N ALA A 233 -12.74 16.58 -58.20
CA ALA A 233 -13.07 17.88 -58.75
C ALA A 233 -14.51 17.90 -59.31
#